data_AF-A0A810N6K3-F1
#
_entry.id   AF-A0A810N6K3-F1
#
_cell.length_a   1.000
_cell.length_b   1.000
_cell.length_c   1.000
_cell.angle_alpha   90.00
_cell.angle_beta   90.00
_cell.angle_gamma   90.00
#
_symmetry.space_group_name_H-M   'P 1'
#
loop_
_entity.id
_entity.type
_entity.pdbx_description
1 polymer ?
#
loop_
_entity_poly.entity_id
_entity_poly.type
_entity_poly.pdbx_seq_one_letter_code
_entity_poly.pdbx_strand_id
1 'polypeptide(L)'
;MLADGSRRVLSVAAAEAARHGSAVTTGSHLLLGLIADTGTAGEVLRNLGLTKVITPDVLSALYYGAAYGQLRLERDTDTTALRIMMLDVLDRLDRLQQQVAPPGGTRGLRAGANGNPRRRA
;
A
#
# COMPACT_ATOMS: atom_id res chain seq x y z
N MET A 1 10.89 0.74 29.43
CA MET A 1 11.03 1.92 28.55
C MET A 1 11.63 1.47 27.23
N LEU A 2 11.13 1.96 26.10
CA LEU A 2 11.77 1.75 24.79
C LEU A 2 13.00 2.66 24.69
N ALA A 3 14.09 2.17 24.10
CA ALA A 3 15.24 2.99 23.75
C ALA A 3 14.83 4.05 22.72
N ASP A 4 15.52 5.21 22.71
CA ASP A 4 15.13 6.35 21.89
C ASP A 4 15.14 6.04 20.38
N GLY A 5 16.09 5.22 19.92
CA GLY A 5 16.11 4.70 18.55
C GLY A 5 14.86 3.87 18.21
N SER A 6 14.46 2.95 19.10
CA SER A 6 13.27 2.12 18.90
C SER A 6 11.98 2.94 18.86
N ARG A 7 11.89 4.01 19.66
CA ARG A 7 10.75 4.95 19.59
C ARG A 7 10.69 5.67 18.25
N ARG A 8 11.84 6.11 17.74
CA ARG A 8 11.92 6.78 16.44
C ARG A 8 11.52 5.86 15.30
N VAL A 9 12.00 4.61 15.31
CA VAL A 9 11.60 3.57 14.35
C VAL A 9 10.07 3.39 14.32
N LEU A 10 9.46 3.23 15.49
CA LEU A 10 8.00 3.05 15.59
C LEU A 10 7.24 4.30 15.14
N SER A 11 7.76 5.50 15.44
CA SER A 11 7.16 6.76 14.98
C SER A 11 7.18 6.87 13.45
N VAL A 12 8.28 6.49 12.81
CA VAL A 12 8.39 6.48 11.35
C VAL A 12 7.44 5.44 10.76
N ALA A 13 7.40 4.23 11.33
CA ALA A 13 6.50 3.18 10.88
C ALA A 13 5.01 3.61 10.96
N ALA A 14 4.61 4.26 12.05
CA ALA A 14 3.26 4.79 12.20
C ALA A 14 2.93 5.89 11.18
N ALA A 15 3.89 6.78 10.90
CA ALA A 15 3.74 7.81 9.87
C ALA A 15 3.57 7.18 8.47
N GLU A 16 4.34 6.14 8.14
CA GLU A 16 4.19 5.40 6.89
C GLU A 16 2.85 4.69 6.80
N ALA A 17 2.35 4.10 7.89
CA ALA A 17 1.01 3.51 7.93
C ALA A 17 -0.08 4.55 7.62
N ALA A 18 0.01 5.73 8.22
CA ALA A 18 -0.92 6.84 7.95
C ALA A 18 -0.86 7.30 6.49
N ARG A 19 0.34 7.42 5.90
CA ARG A 19 0.51 7.79 4.49
C ARG A 19 -0.13 6.80 3.52
N HIS A 20 -0.12 5.50 3.86
CA HIS A 20 -0.75 4.45 3.06
C HIS A 20 -2.25 4.27 3.35
N GLY A 21 -2.82 5.06 4.26
CA GLY A 21 -4.22 4.91 4.71
C GLY A 21 -4.47 3.62 5.51
N SER A 22 -3.42 3.02 6.07
CA SER A 22 -3.51 1.80 6.86
C SER A 22 -3.87 2.11 8.31
N ALA A 23 -4.98 1.56 8.79
CA ALA A 23 -5.39 1.68 10.19
C ALA A 23 -4.48 0.91 11.18
N VAL A 24 -3.60 0.05 10.67
CA VAL A 24 -2.68 -0.78 11.45
C VAL A 24 -1.25 -0.61 10.94
N THR A 25 -0.29 -0.50 11.85
CA THR A 25 1.14 -0.57 11.52
C THR A 25 1.53 -2.02 11.27
N THR A 26 1.67 -2.39 10.00
CA THR A 26 2.09 -3.74 9.57
C THR A 26 3.62 -3.87 9.50
N GLY A 27 4.11 -5.09 9.27
CA GLY A 27 5.54 -5.38 9.12
C GLY A 27 6.24 -4.57 8.02
N SER A 28 5.56 -4.24 6.92
CA SER A 28 6.14 -3.40 5.86
C SER A 28 6.40 -1.97 6.31
N HIS A 29 5.50 -1.39 7.11
CA HIS A 29 5.70 -0.06 7.68
C HIS A 29 6.80 -0.06 8.74
N LEU A 30 6.86 -1.11 9.56
CA LEU A 30 7.94 -1.30 10.51
C LEU A 30 9.30 -1.40 9.81
N LEU A 31 9.35 -2.12 8.69
CA LEU A 31 10.56 -2.26 7.90
C LEU A 31 11.04 -0.93 7.33
N LEU A 32 10.13 -0.05 6.87
CA LEU A 32 10.49 1.32 6.48
C LEU A 32 11.06 2.12 7.66
N GLY A 33 10.47 1.98 8.85
CA GLY A 33 11.01 2.56 10.08
C GLY A 33 12.42 2.07 10.41
N LEU A 34 12.69 0.78 10.25
CA LEU A 34 14.01 0.17 10.48
C LEU A 34 15.03 0.59 9.41
N ILE A 35 14.61 0.76 8.15
CA ILE A 35 15.47 1.27 7.08
C ILE A 35 15.90 2.72 7.36
N ALA A 36 14.97 3.52 7.91
CA ALA A 36 15.23 4.89 8.34
C ALA A 36 16.03 5.01 9.65
N ASP A 37 16.29 3.89 10.33
CA ASP A 37 17.07 3.89 11.56
C ASP A 37 18.53 4.30 11.31
N THR A 38 19.03 5.18 12.18
CA THR A 38 20.43 5.61 12.20
C THR A 38 21.30 4.73 13.09
N GLY A 39 20.70 3.84 13.88
CA GLY A 39 21.39 2.86 14.72
C GLY A 39 21.74 1.55 14.00
N THR A 40 22.04 0.54 14.81
CA THR A 40 22.53 -0.77 14.36
C THR A 40 21.57 -1.47 13.40
N ALA A 41 20.26 -1.36 13.58
CA ALA A 41 19.31 -2.06 12.71
C ALA A 41 19.38 -1.51 11.28
N GLY A 42 19.37 -0.19 11.14
CA GLY A 42 19.52 0.44 9.83
C GLY A 42 20.88 0.15 9.20
N GLU A 43 21.95 0.09 9.99
CA GLU A 43 23.29 -0.24 9.51
C GLU A 43 23.36 -1.66 8.94
N VAL A 44 22.82 -2.65 9.67
CA VAL A 44 22.74 -4.04 9.22
C VAL A 44 21.95 -4.14 7.91
N LEU A 45 20.80 -3.46 7.80
CA LEU A 45 20.00 -3.46 6.58
C LEU A 45 20.72 -2.83 5.38
N ARG A 46 21.49 -1.75 5.60
CA ARG A 46 22.34 -1.11 4.58
C ARG A 46 23.46 -2.05 4.13
N ASN A 47 24.13 -2.71 5.08
CA ASN A 47 25.23 -3.64 4.80
C ASN A 47 24.76 -4.87 4.02
N LEU A 48 23.53 -5.33 4.25
CA LEU A 48 22.90 -6.39 3.46
C LEU A 48 22.38 -5.92 2.09
N GLY A 49 22.48 -4.62 1.78
CA GLY A 49 21.99 -4.03 0.52
C GLY A 49 20.46 -3.91 0.43
N LEU A 50 19.73 -4.20 1.51
CA LEU A 50 18.26 -4.23 1.52
C LEU A 50 17.66 -2.85 1.29
N THR A 51 18.33 -1.77 1.68
CA THR A 51 17.85 -0.39 1.47
C THR A 51 17.82 0.03 0.00
N LYS A 52 18.49 -0.72 -0.89
CA LYS A 52 18.43 -0.50 -2.35
C LYS A 52 17.25 -1.23 -3.00
N VAL A 53 16.80 -2.32 -2.37
CA VAL A 53 15.74 -3.20 -2.89
C VAL A 53 14.40 -2.83 -2.28
N ILE A 54 14.38 -2.52 -0.99
CA ILE A 54 13.18 -2.22 -0.21
C ILE A 54 13.06 -0.72 -0.10
N THR A 55 12.44 -0.12 -1.11
CA THR A 55 12.14 1.31 -1.15
C THR A 55 10.67 1.55 -0.84
N PRO A 56 10.28 2.78 -0.43
CA PRO A 56 8.87 3.15 -0.33
C PRO A 56 8.10 2.82 -1.61
N ASP A 57 8.65 3.14 -2.78
CA ASP A 57 8.00 2.86 -4.08
C ASP A 57 7.78 1.37 -4.32
N VAL A 58 8.75 0.51 -3.98
CA VAL A 58 8.60 -0.95 -4.09
C VAL A 58 7.53 -1.46 -3.13
N LEU A 59 7.50 -0.97 -1.89
CA LEU A 59 6.47 -1.36 -0.92
C LEU A 59 5.09 -0.82 -1.29
N SER A 60 4.99 0.39 -1.81
CA SER A 60 3.75 0.95 -2.35
C SER A 60 3.29 0.17 -3.59
N ALA A 61 4.20 -0.27 -4.46
CA ALA A 61 3.87 -1.15 -5.59
C ALA A 61 3.42 -2.54 -5.12
N LEU A 62 3.96 -3.08 -4.03
CA LEU A 62 3.45 -4.33 -3.44
C LEU A 62 2.09 -4.12 -2.77
N TYR A 63 1.84 -2.94 -2.20
CA TYR A 63 0.58 -2.63 -1.51
C TYR A 63 -0.57 -2.33 -2.48
N TYR A 64 -0.30 -1.49 -3.50
CA TYR A 64 -1.28 -1.04 -4.48
C TYR A 64 -1.18 -1.80 -5.81
N GLY A 65 0.02 -2.16 -6.26
CA GLY A 65 0.21 -2.96 -7.48
C GLY A 65 -0.28 -4.40 -7.32
N ALA A 66 -0.28 -4.97 -6.12
CA ALA A 66 -1.01 -6.22 -5.84
C ALA A 66 -2.52 -6.09 -6.08
N ALA A 67 -3.10 -4.91 -5.83
CA ALA A 67 -4.50 -4.63 -6.15
C ALA A 67 -4.74 -4.48 -7.67
N TYR A 68 -3.69 -4.19 -8.46
CA TYR A 68 -3.74 -4.07 -9.92
C TYR A 68 -3.17 -5.29 -10.68
N GLY A 69 -2.69 -6.31 -9.98
CA GLY A 69 -2.38 -7.63 -10.53
C GLY A 69 -1.00 -8.16 -10.15
N GLN A 70 -1.01 -9.40 -9.65
CA GLN A 70 0.12 -10.32 -9.42
C GLN A 70 0.75 -10.30 -8.01
N LEU A 71 0.04 -10.86 -7.01
CA LEU A 71 0.70 -11.52 -5.87
C LEU A 71 0.26 -12.99 -5.81
N ARG A 72 1.16 -13.90 -6.21
CA ARG A 72 1.21 -15.26 -5.64
C ARG A 72 2.05 -15.16 -4.39
N LEU A 73 1.47 -15.29 -3.20
CA LEU A 73 2.24 -15.62 -2.00
C LEU A 73 1.38 -16.49 -1.06
N GLU A 74 1.93 -17.66 -0.77
CA GLU A 74 1.24 -18.93 -0.59
C GLU A 74 0.62 -19.19 0.79
N ARG A 75 0.42 -18.20 1.68
CA ARG A 75 -0.08 -18.49 3.06
C ARG A 75 -0.98 -17.47 3.78
N ASP A 76 -1.58 -16.49 3.08
CA ASP A 76 -2.74 -15.73 3.64
C ASP A 76 -3.68 -15.27 2.52
N THR A 77 -3.96 -16.19 1.60
CA THR A 77 -4.74 -15.99 0.38
C THR A 77 -6.20 -15.67 0.65
N ASP A 78 -6.75 -16.12 1.78
CA ASP A 78 -8.19 -16.08 2.04
C ASP A 78 -8.65 -14.67 2.42
N THR A 79 -7.89 -13.96 3.25
CA THR A 79 -8.18 -12.58 3.64
C THR A 79 -7.92 -11.59 2.50
N THR A 80 -6.89 -11.85 1.69
CA THR A 80 -6.54 -11.03 0.51
C THR A 80 -7.56 -11.19 -0.61
N ALA A 81 -7.99 -12.43 -0.90
CA ALA A 81 -9.02 -12.70 -1.91
C ALA A 81 -10.36 -12.08 -1.51
N LEU A 82 -10.75 -12.17 -0.24
CA LEU A 82 -11.96 -11.52 0.27
C LEU A 82 -11.90 -10.00 0.11
N ARG A 83 -10.75 -9.37 0.39
CA ARG A 83 -10.58 -7.93 0.22
C ARG A 83 -10.65 -7.50 -1.24
N ILE A 84 -10.06 -8.27 -2.15
CA ILE A 84 -10.12 -8.02 -3.60
C ILE A 84 -11.55 -8.19 -4.12
N MET A 85 -12.24 -9.27 -3.73
CA MET A 85 -13.64 -9.49 -4.10
C MET A 85 -14.54 -8.38 -3.58
N MET A 86 -14.31 -7.90 -2.35
CA MET A 86 -15.10 -6.83 -1.75
C MET A 86 -14.90 -5.48 -2.45
N LEU A 87 -13.71 -5.21 -3.01
CA LEU A 87 -13.48 -4.03 -3.85
C LEU A 87 -14.25 -4.10 -5.18
N ASP A 88 -14.35 -5.27 -5.84
CA ASP A 88 -15.17 -5.43 -7.06
C ASP A 88 -16.67 -5.25 -6.75
N VAL A 89 -17.11 -5.73 -5.58
CA VAL A 89 -18.49 -5.51 -5.12
C VAL A 89 -18.76 -4.02 -4.91
N LEU A 90 -17.87 -3.30 -4.22
CA LEU A 90 -18.03 -1.86 -3.99
C LEU A 90 -18.04 -1.06 -5.30
N ASP A 91 -17.14 -1.37 -6.24
CA ASP A 91 -17.10 -0.69 -7.55
C ASP A 91 -18.36 -0.96 -8.39
N ARG A 92 -18.90 -2.19 -8.36
CA ARG A 92 -20.17 -2.51 -9.02
C ARG A 92 -21.34 -1.79 -8.36
N LEU A 93 -21.37 -1.69 -7.04
CA LEU A 93 -22.41 -0.97 -6.30
C LEU A 93 -22.39 0.51 -6.63
N ASP A 94 -21.20 1.14 -6.68
CA ASP A 94 -21.04 2.54 -7.08
C ASP A 94 -21.54 2.76 -8.52
N ARG A 95 -21.19 1.86 -9.45
CA ARG A 95 -21.68 1.93 -10.84
C ARG A 95 -23.20 1.79 -10.94
N LEU A 96 -23.80 0.87 -10.18
CA LEU A 96 -25.25 0.71 -10.12
C LEU A 96 -25.93 1.92 -9.50
N GLN A 97 -25.37 2.49 -8.43
CA GLN A 97 -25.88 3.72 -7.81
C GLN A 97 -25.82 4.90 -8.78
N GLN A 98 -24.75 5.02 -9.59
CA GLN A 98 -24.63 6.05 -10.61
C GLN A 98 -25.61 5.88 -11.78
N GLN A 99 -25.97 4.64 -12.12
CA GLN A 99 -26.97 4.34 -13.16
C GLN A 99 -28.41 4.58 -12.70
N VAL A 100 -28.67 4.39 -11.40
CA VAL A 100 -29.98 4.62 -10.77
C VAL A 100 -30.15 6.08 -10.33
N ALA A 101 -29.06 6.83 -10.13
CA ALA A 101 -29.12 8.24 -9.79
C ALA A 101 -29.73 9.07 -10.95
N PRO A 102 -30.82 9.82 -10.70
CA PRO A 102 -31.43 10.63 -11.75
C PRO A 102 -30.47 11.74 -12.20
N PRO A 103 -30.52 12.15 -13.49
CA PRO A 103 -29.65 13.19 -14.00
C PRO A 103 -30.03 14.54 -13.38
N GLY A 104 -29.35 14.93 -12.29
CA GLY A 104 -29.60 16.22 -11.61
C GLY A 104 -29.01 16.43 -10.21
N GLY A 105 -28.44 15.42 -9.54
CA GLY A 105 -27.78 15.58 -8.23
C GLY A 105 -26.31 15.99 -8.36
N THR A 106 -25.90 17.10 -7.74
CA THR A 106 -24.65 17.84 -7.99
C THR A 106 -23.32 17.16 -7.59
N ARG A 107 -22.30 17.51 -8.40
CA ARG A 107 -20.89 17.11 -8.60
C ARG A 107 -19.84 17.35 -7.48
N GLY A 108 -18.77 16.52 -7.49
CA GLY A 108 -17.34 16.87 -7.21
C GLY A 108 -16.55 15.73 -6.51
N LEU A 109 -15.33 15.28 -6.83
CA LEU A 109 -14.16 15.64 -7.67
C LEU A 109 -13.33 14.34 -7.90
N ARG A 110 -12.98 13.88 -9.11
CA ARG A 110 -11.82 14.21 -10.00
C ARG A 110 -10.45 13.59 -9.63
N ALA A 111 -10.02 12.55 -10.36
CA ALA A 111 -8.64 12.19 -10.79
C ALA A 111 -8.70 10.79 -11.47
N GLY A 112 -8.03 10.39 -12.55
CA GLY A 112 -6.90 10.90 -13.32
C GLY A 112 -6.18 9.67 -13.90
N ALA A 113 -6.53 9.20 -15.10
CA ALA A 113 -5.97 8.00 -15.72
C ALA A 113 -4.98 8.36 -16.83
N ASN A 114 -3.74 7.86 -16.73
CA ASN A 114 -2.74 7.83 -17.80
C ASN A 114 -2.49 6.37 -18.18
N GLY A 115 -2.81 6.00 -19.41
CA GLY A 115 -2.42 4.74 -20.02
C GLY A 115 -1.90 5.01 -21.43
N ASN A 116 -0.76 4.42 -21.80
CA ASN A 116 -0.40 4.23 -23.20
C ASN A 116 -0.05 2.75 -23.46
N PRO A 117 -0.74 2.11 -24.41
CA PRO A 117 -0.63 0.68 -24.72
C PRO A 117 0.45 0.41 -25.76
N ARG A 118 1.25 -0.65 -25.58
CA ARG A 118 1.97 -1.27 -26.70
C ARG A 118 2.14 -2.79 -26.56
N ARG A 119 1.75 -3.45 -27.65
CA ARG A 119 2.22 -4.75 -28.19
C ARG A 119 1.38 -5.99 -27.88
N ARG A 120 0.62 -6.42 -28.89
CA ARG A 120 0.70 -7.80 -29.39
C ARG A 120 1.05 -7.73 -30.88
N ALA A 121 2.16 -8.36 -31.23
CA ALA A 121 2.21 -9.24 -32.38
C ALA A 121 1.89 -10.65 -31.86
#